data_AF-A0A2S5K6A3-F1
#
_entry.id   AF-A0A2S5K6A3-F1
#
_cell.length_a   1.000
_cell.length_b   1.000
_cell.length_c   1.000
_cell.angle_alpha   90.00
_cell.angle_beta   90.00
_cell.angle_gamma   90.00
#
_symmetry.space_group_name_H-M   'P 1'
#
loop_
_entity.id
_entity.type
_entity.pdbx_description
1 polymer ?
#
loop_
_entity_poly.entity_id
_entity_poly.type
_entity_poly.pdbx_seq_one_letter_code
_entity_poly.pdbx_strand_id
1 'polypeptide(L)' 'MTDKARDPRALNSVKGDVPATSQIQMRVTPDIKARYVNQARQEGMKLSEWIQHHLNAVCQAADDAKQQD' A
#
# COMPACT_ATOMS: atom_id res chain seq x y z
N MET A 1 10.74 -23.55 -25.12
CA MET A 1 10.74 -22.53 -24.04
C MET A 1 9.30 -22.27 -23.68
N THR A 2 8.79 -22.91 -22.64
CA THR A 2 7.41 -22.69 -22.16
C THR A 2 7.42 -21.43 -21.30
N ASP A 3 6.89 -20.35 -21.87
CA ASP A 3 6.62 -19.10 -21.16
C ASP A 3 5.54 -19.42 -20.10
N LYS A 4 5.96 -19.71 -18.87
CA LYS A 4 5.03 -19.84 -17.75
C LYS A 4 4.42 -18.47 -17.54
N ALA A 5 3.17 -18.30 -17.99
CA ALA A 5 2.35 -17.13 -17.73
C ALA A 5 2.52 -16.72 -16.26
N ARG A 6 3.12 -15.53 -16.06
CA ARG A 6 3.47 -15.00 -14.75
C ARG A 6 2.20 -14.86 -13.92
N ASP A 7 2.09 -15.63 -12.84
CA ASP A 7 0.91 -15.63 -11.97
C ASP A 7 0.70 -14.21 -11.40
N PRO A 8 -0.41 -13.52 -11.75
CA PRO A 8 -0.67 -12.18 -11.27
C PRO A 8 -0.85 -12.12 -9.73
N ARG A 9 -1.13 -13.27 -9.08
CA ARG A 9 -1.23 -13.36 -7.61
C ARG A 9 0.12 -13.35 -6.91
N ALA A 10 1.21 -13.61 -7.61
CA ALA A 10 2.56 -13.57 -7.04
C ALA A 10 3.09 -12.14 -6.80
N LEU A 11 2.37 -11.11 -7.27
CA LEU A 11 2.70 -9.70 -7.06
C LEU A 11 2.00 -9.08 -5.84
N ASN A 12 1.25 -9.87 -5.08
CA ASN A 12 0.53 -9.41 -3.90
C ASN A 12 1.50 -8.87 -2.86
N SER A 13 1.44 -7.55 -2.64
CA SER A 13 2.22 -6.85 -1.60
C SER A 13 1.68 -7.14 -0.19
N VAL A 14 0.57 -7.88 -0.08
CA VAL A 14 -0.06 -8.28 1.18
C VAL A 14 0.40 -9.70 1.50
N LYS A 15 1.53 -9.81 2.17
CA LYS A 15 2.14 -11.10 2.52
C LYS A 15 1.45 -11.63 3.79
N GLY A 16 0.50 -12.57 3.63
CA GLY A 16 -0.10 -13.30 4.76
C GLY A 16 -1.60 -13.11 4.97
N ASP A 17 -2.26 -12.29 4.14
CA ASP A 17 -3.70 -12.00 4.26
C ASP A 17 -4.48 -12.33 2.98
N VAL A 18 -5.81 -12.19 3.01
CA VAL A 18 -6.71 -12.36 1.85
C VAL A 18 -6.07 -11.70 0.62
N PRO A 19 -6.00 -12.38 -0.55
CA PRO A 19 -5.35 -11.81 -1.73
C PRO A 19 -5.89 -10.41 -2.00
N ALA A 20 -5.00 -9.44 -2.24
CA ALA A 20 -5.39 -8.09 -2.60
C ALA A 20 -6.15 -8.14 -3.94
N THR A 21 -7.48 -8.19 -3.87
CA THR A 21 -8.35 -8.35 -5.04
C THR A 21 -8.72 -7.03 -5.70
N SER A 22 -8.52 -5.91 -5.01
CA SER A 22 -8.95 -4.58 -5.44
C SER A 22 -7.77 -3.66 -5.72
N GLN A 23 -7.83 -2.95 -6.85
CA GLN A 23 -6.81 -1.97 -7.24
C GLN A 23 -7.26 -0.55 -6.84
N ILE A 24 -6.37 0.21 -6.21
CA ILE A 24 -6.55 1.64 -5.97
C ILE A 24 -5.71 2.41 -6.99
N GLN A 25 -6.34 3.29 -7.76
CA GLN A 25 -5.66 4.21 -8.68
C GLN A 25 -5.68 5.63 -8.12
N MET A 26 -4.53 6.30 -8.13
CA MET A 26 -4.37 7.64 -7.58
C MET A 26 -3.61 8.54 -8.55
N ARG A 27 -4.06 9.78 -8.71
CA ARG A 27 -3.35 10.82 -9.47
C ARG A 27 -2.64 11.75 -8.49
N VAL A 28 -1.34 11.90 -8.66
CA VAL A 28 -0.49 12.80 -7.87
C VAL A 28 0.52 13.47 -8.79
N THR A 29 1.07 14.61 -8.36
CA THR A 29 2.21 15.21 -9.06
C THR A 29 3.48 14.37 -8.88
N PRO A 30 4.47 14.50 -9.78
CA PRO A 30 5.75 13.81 -9.65
C PRO A 30 6.45 14.07 -8.31
N ASP A 31 6.37 15.31 -7.81
CA ASP A 31 7.01 15.70 -6.55
C ASP A 31 6.38 15.01 -5.34
N ILE A 32 5.05 14.88 -5.32
CA ILE A 32 4.34 14.13 -4.28
C ILE A 32 4.77 12.67 -4.32
N LYS A 33 4.80 12.06 -5.51
CA LYS A 33 5.24 10.67 -5.67
C LYS A 33 6.68 10.47 -5.17
N ALA A 34 7.59 11.38 -5.51
CA ALA A 34 8.99 11.32 -5.07
C ALA A 34 9.09 11.38 -3.54
N ARG A 35 8.32 12.25 -2.89
CA ARG A 35 8.24 12.31 -1.42
C ARG A 35 7.79 10.99 -0.82
N TYR A 36 6.71 10.38 -1.32
CA TYR A 36 6.23 9.09 -0.81
C TYR A 36 7.24 7.96 -1.00
N VAL A 37 7.92 7.92 -2.15
CA VAL A 37 8.97 6.92 -2.41
C VAL A 37 10.14 7.09 -1.44
N ASN A 38 10.55 8.31 -1.16
CA ASN A 38 11.65 8.58 -0.22
C ASN A 38 11.28 8.18 1.21
N GLN A 39 10.07 8.50 1.65
CA GLN A 39 9.57 8.08 2.98
C GLN A 39 9.50 6.55 3.10
N ALA A 40 8.89 5.88 2.11
CA ALA A 40 8.82 4.43 2.08
C ALA A 40 10.22 3.77 2.18
N ARG A 41 11.21 4.33 1.47
CA ARG A 41 12.60 3.85 1.53
C ARG A 41 13.25 4.06 2.89
N GLN A 42 13.02 5.22 3.53
CA GLN A 42 13.53 5.50 4.87
C GLN A 42 12.98 4.53 5.91
N GLU A 43 11.72 4.11 5.74
CA GLU A 43 11.05 3.12 6.60
C GLU A 43 11.32 1.66 6.19
N GLY A 44 12.12 1.42 5.14
CA GLY A 44 12.45 0.07 4.69
C GLY A 44 11.32 -0.67 3.97
N MET A 45 10.30 0.04 3.49
CA MET A 45 9.08 -0.50 2.87
C MET A 45 9.02 -0.22 1.37
N LYS A 46 8.18 -0.97 0.65
CA LYS A 46 7.77 -0.59 -0.71
C LYS A 46 6.73 0.52 -0.67
N LEU A 47 6.63 1.33 -1.73
CA LEU A 47 5.65 2.42 -1.81
C LEU A 47 4.20 1.96 -1.56
N SER A 48 3.80 0.83 -2.14
CA SER A 48 2.44 0.29 -1.98
C SER A 48 2.16 -0.16 -0.53
N GLU A 49 3.16 -0.73 0.13
CA GLU A 49 3.10 -1.14 1.53
C GLU A 49 3.03 0.07 2.45
N TRP A 50 3.89 1.08 2.21
CA TRP A 50 3.90 2.33 2.96
C TRP A 50 2.57 3.09 2.85
N ILE A 51 1.99 3.19 1.65
CA ILE A 51 0.68 3.82 1.45
C ILE A 51 -0.40 3.08 2.24
N GLN A 52 -0.43 1.74 2.18
CA GLN A 52 -1.43 0.94 2.92
C GLN A 52 -1.27 1.12 4.43
N HIS A 53 -0.03 1.04 4.94
CA HIS A 53 0.25 1.25 6.36
C HIS A 53 -0.21 2.63 6.82
N HIS A 54 0.11 3.68 6.06
CA HIS A 54 -0.27 5.04 6.41
C HIS A 54 -1.79 5.26 6.37
N LEU A 55 -2.48 4.75 5.35
CA LEU A 55 -3.94 4.85 5.27
C LEU A 55 -4.64 4.08 6.40
N ASN A 56 -4.15 2.88 6.74
CA ASN A 56 -4.69 2.10 7.86
C ASN A 56 -4.53 2.83 9.19
N ALA A 57 -3.37 3.45 9.44
CA ALA A 57 -3.13 4.22 10.65
C ALA A 57 -4.08 5.43 10.76
N VAL A 58 -4.36 6.12 9.64
CA VAL A 58 -5.32 7.22 9.59
C VAL A 58 -6.75 6.73 9.88
N CYS A 59 -7.17 5.61 9.29
CA CYS A 59 -8.48 5.03 9.57
C CYS A 59 -8.62 4.62 11.03
N GLN A 60 -7.62 3.93 11.59
CA GLN A 60 -7.63 3.50 12.99
C GLN A 60 -7.76 4.69 13.93
N ALA A 61 -6.95 5.74 13.74
CA ALA A 61 -7.01 6.95 14.56
C ALA A 61 -8.38 7.64 14.48
N ALA A 62 -9.03 7.63 13.31
CA ALA A 62 -10.37 8.18 13.14
C ALA A 62 -11.46 7.35 13.84
N ASP A 63 -11.31 6.03 13.88
CA ASP A 63 -12.23 5.14 14.58
C ASP A 63 -12.05 5.23 16.10
N ASP A 64 -10.81 5.31 16.58
CA ASP A 64 -10.49 5.51 17.99
C ASP A 64 -11.06 6.84 18.52
N ALA A 65 -10.98 7.91 17.73
CA ALA A 65 -11.54 9.21 18.08
C ALA A 65 -13.07 9.17 18.25
N LYS A 66 -13.80 8.40 17.44
CA LYS A 66 -15.26 8.26 17.53
C LYS A 66 -15.72 7.44 18.73
N GLN A 67 -14.87 6.59 19.29
CA GLN A 67 -15.20 5.75 20.45
C GLN A 67 -15.02 6.49 21.78
N GLN A 68 -14.39 7.66 21.77
CA GLN A 68 -14.14 8.48 22.96
C GLN A 68 -15.21 9.58 23.17
N ASP A 69 -16.11 9.79 22.19
CA ASP A 69 -17.30 10.65 22.26
C ASP A 69 -18.55 9.85 22.67
#